data_AF-A0A971LQM4-F1
#
_entry.id   AF-A0A971LQM4-F1
#
_cell.length_a   1.000
_cell.length_b   1.000
_cell.length_c   1.000
_cell.angle_alpha   90.00
_cell.angle_beta   90.00
_cell.angle_gamma   90.00
#
_symmetry.space_group_name_H-M   'P 1'
#
loop_
_entity.id
_entity.type
_entity.pdbx_description
1 polymer ?
#
loop_
_entity_poly.entity_id
_entity_poly.type
_entity_poly.pdbx_seq_one_letter_code
_entity_poly.pdbx_strand_id
1 'polypeptide(L)'
;MHKHHHVNNAVRKFLSKAFACLLALSLISAFVFMMQPFAAGAAQTSHVRVLLTAFQTTNQLKIGIFGSYTLNENISFQRGSELIISIVDRKLKVSYEGMAFFPGERIRLVRHAAKAGEENGLRLQDNLSLYEGDLQLTTQGEHLLPILTIPLEQYLKGVVPYEMADDFPLEALKAQAVAARTYTLAHLKPDNAYDLVDNTNDQVFRGLNPDKVNAIRAVEQTAGVVSLYQGKLANTYYTASNGGWTESAFNAWGRERIPYLQIQQDKYDVENPASIVRRARIAKTNEPDAQEPSRLLYARLQELVDQHLQSQGTEPNQARVTGISGMTPHTTIHGGEAGVMKLLKINLTAETTRQVAISQDEEVSLAEQEDASSTTKDGNTVYETRTSVSDLSVDLPIFPDLETLLSLSINRYENELINVEPVEGGFEVQSRRYGHGVGMSQRGAEWMASHYGMDYRQILAFYYPGTVLAQRETAAPPLQALSHSFLTTPGPVPTATPRPTLMPQSAQPGAGQRLVYVSGVAQNSSLNLRAQPDLLADIITRLYFGQQLLVLGSTEDGWLEVKTDAVQGFVRHEYVSEQAP
;
A
#
# COMPACT_ATOMS: atom_id res chain seq x y z
N MET A 1 35.71 -27.46 76.07
CA MET A 1 34.93 -27.39 74.80
C MET A 1 34.92 -25.98 74.17
N HIS A 2 35.96 -25.15 74.35
CA HIS A 2 35.95 -23.74 73.90
C HIS A 2 36.90 -23.38 72.74
N LYS A 3 37.55 -24.35 72.09
CA LYS A 3 38.45 -24.09 70.94
C LYS A 3 37.87 -24.42 69.56
N HIS A 4 36.72 -25.08 69.46
CA HIS A 4 36.10 -25.43 68.17
C HIS A 4 35.09 -24.40 67.62
N HIS A 5 34.62 -23.44 68.43
CA HIS A 5 33.64 -22.44 67.99
C HIS A 5 34.28 -21.20 67.31
N HIS A 6 35.54 -20.89 67.59
CA HIS A 6 36.21 -19.74 66.97
C HIS A 6 36.71 -20.00 65.54
N VAL A 7 37.06 -21.24 65.20
CA VAL A 7 37.56 -21.60 63.87
C VAL A 7 36.42 -21.55 62.83
N ASN A 8 35.21 -21.99 63.19
CA ASN A 8 34.06 -21.98 62.27
C ASN A 8 33.58 -20.56 61.91
N ASN A 9 33.66 -19.59 62.82
CA ASN A 9 33.28 -18.21 62.53
C ASN A 9 34.32 -17.46 61.68
N ALA A 10 35.61 -17.78 61.85
CA ALA A 10 36.67 -17.21 61.01
C ALA A 10 36.58 -17.72 59.57
N VAL A 11 36.35 -19.03 59.38
CA VAL A 11 36.20 -19.66 58.06
C VAL A 11 34.94 -19.15 57.35
N ARG A 12 33.80 -19.00 58.05
CA ARG A 12 32.58 -18.41 57.48
C ARG A 12 32.76 -16.96 57.04
N LYS A 13 33.44 -16.13 57.84
CA LYS A 13 33.75 -14.73 57.48
C LYS A 13 34.73 -14.64 56.31
N PHE A 14 35.67 -15.57 56.19
CA PHE A 14 36.61 -15.62 55.08
C PHE A 14 35.92 -16.05 53.77
N LEU A 15 35.05 -17.07 53.83
CA LEU A 15 34.24 -17.51 52.70
C LEU A 15 33.23 -16.45 52.24
N SER A 16 32.59 -15.74 53.17
CA SER A 16 31.69 -14.62 52.85
C SER A 16 32.41 -13.46 52.16
N LYS A 17 33.64 -13.11 52.60
CA LYS A 17 34.44 -12.06 51.97
C LYS A 17 35.00 -12.50 50.62
N ALA A 18 35.41 -13.76 50.47
CA ALA A 18 35.85 -14.32 49.19
C ALA A 18 34.71 -14.36 48.16
N PHE A 19 33.48 -14.71 48.59
CA PHE A 19 32.30 -14.72 47.74
C PHE A 19 31.88 -13.30 47.34
N ALA A 20 31.95 -12.32 48.26
CA ALA A 20 31.70 -10.92 47.96
C ALA A 20 32.74 -10.32 46.99
N CYS A 21 34.01 -10.70 47.11
CA CYS A 21 35.05 -10.29 46.15
C CYS A 21 34.85 -10.93 44.77
N LEU A 22 34.43 -12.19 44.69
CA LEU A 22 34.10 -12.85 43.41
C LEU A 22 32.89 -12.22 42.72
N LEU A 23 31.86 -11.83 43.49
CA LEU A 23 30.70 -11.09 42.97
C LEU A 23 31.06 -9.66 42.54
N ALA A 24 31.96 -8.99 43.26
CA ALA A 24 32.45 -7.67 42.87
C ALA A 24 33.33 -7.74 41.60
N LEU A 25 34.16 -8.76 41.45
CA LEU A 25 34.95 -8.99 40.23
C LEU A 25 34.08 -9.40 39.04
N SER A 26 32.98 -10.14 39.23
CA SER A 26 32.01 -10.43 38.15
C SER A 26 31.17 -9.21 37.77
N LEU A 27 30.85 -8.33 38.72
CA LEU A 27 30.18 -7.05 38.45
C LEU A 27 31.09 -6.06 37.74
N ILE A 28 32.40 -6.06 38.04
CA ILE A 28 33.39 -5.23 37.33
C ILE A 28 33.68 -5.80 35.93
N SER A 29 33.70 -7.13 35.74
CA SER A 29 33.80 -7.71 34.39
C SER A 29 32.53 -7.49 33.55
N ALA A 30 31.36 -7.41 34.19
CA ALA A 30 30.10 -7.03 33.54
C ALA A 30 30.06 -5.54 33.17
N PHE A 31 30.73 -4.68 33.94
CA PHE A 31 30.81 -3.24 33.67
C PHE A 31 31.86 -2.88 32.61
N VAL A 32 32.95 -3.65 32.50
CA VAL A 32 34.01 -3.44 31.48
C VAL A 32 33.61 -4.01 30.10
N PHE A 33 32.56 -4.83 30.01
CA PHE A 33 31.98 -5.25 28.71
C PHE A 33 30.99 -4.22 28.11
N MET A 34 30.70 -3.11 28.80
CA MET A 34 29.78 -2.07 28.32
C MET A 34 30.43 -0.93 27.52
N MET A 35 31.73 -1.01 27.22
CA MET A 35 32.42 -0.05 26.34
C MET A 35 33.42 -0.75 25.42
N GLN A 36 32.93 -1.62 24.55
CA GLN A 36 33.65 -1.98 23.33
C GLN A 36 33.26 -0.94 22.26
N PRO A 37 34.20 -0.28 21.57
CA PRO A 37 33.86 0.51 20.40
C PRO A 37 33.24 -0.45 19.37
N PHE A 38 32.02 -0.14 18.94
CA PHE A 38 31.34 -0.90 17.90
C PHE A 38 32.26 -0.97 16.69
N ALA A 39 32.64 -2.19 16.30
CA ALA A 39 33.28 -2.43 15.02
C ALA A 39 32.30 -2.00 13.93
N ALA A 40 32.59 -0.87 13.29
CA ALA A 40 31.91 -0.44 12.08
C ALA A 40 32.16 -1.49 11.00
N GLY A 41 31.13 -2.26 10.66
CA GLY A 41 31.21 -3.38 9.74
C GLY A 41 29.98 -3.48 8.85
N ALA A 42 30.25 -3.45 7.54
CA ALA A 42 29.35 -3.49 6.37
C ALA A 42 28.66 -2.17 6.01
N ALA A 43 28.90 -1.74 4.76
CA ALA A 43 28.30 -0.55 4.15
C ALA A 43 26.78 -0.61 4.30
N GLN A 44 26.25 0.32 5.08
CA GLN A 44 24.87 0.33 5.54
C GLN A 44 24.01 1.05 4.51
N THR A 45 22.99 0.37 3.99
CA THR A 45 22.12 0.91 2.93
C THR A 45 21.30 2.07 3.49
N SER A 46 21.57 3.29 3.02
CA SER A 46 20.81 4.50 3.36
C SER A 46 19.60 4.74 2.45
N HIS A 47 19.38 3.87 1.46
CA HIS A 47 18.32 4.00 0.47
C HIS A 47 17.55 2.70 0.29
N VAL A 48 16.32 2.83 -0.22
CA VAL A 48 15.44 1.74 -0.62
C VAL A 48 14.95 1.99 -2.04
N ARG A 49 14.81 0.92 -2.83
CA ARG A 49 14.24 0.97 -4.19
C ARG A 49 12.81 0.46 -4.14
N VAL A 50 11.85 1.32 -4.47
CA VAL A 50 10.43 1.03 -4.38
C VAL A 50 9.83 1.01 -5.77
N LEU A 51 9.20 -0.10 -6.13
CA LEU A 51 8.36 -0.16 -7.32
C LEU A 51 7.03 0.54 -7.03
N LEU A 52 6.72 1.58 -7.80
CA LEU A 52 5.48 2.33 -7.66
C LEU A 52 4.36 1.68 -8.49
N THR A 53 3.74 0.63 -7.94
CA THR A 53 2.76 -0.20 -8.65
C THR A 53 1.53 0.59 -9.11
N ALA A 54 1.16 1.65 -8.38
CA ALA A 54 0.06 2.54 -8.74
C ALA A 54 0.23 3.23 -10.11
N PHE A 55 1.46 3.31 -10.63
CA PHE A 55 1.76 3.98 -11.90
C PHE A 55 2.22 3.00 -13.01
N GLN A 56 2.15 1.68 -12.78
CA GLN A 56 2.53 0.68 -13.80
C GLN A 56 1.49 0.51 -14.92
N THR A 57 0.22 0.76 -14.61
CA THR A 57 -0.90 0.52 -15.53
C THR A 57 -1.02 1.57 -16.64
N THR A 58 -0.26 2.66 -16.55
CA THR A 58 -0.36 3.78 -17.48
C THR A 58 0.65 3.66 -18.61
N ASN A 59 0.19 3.74 -19.87
CA ASN A 59 1.06 3.90 -21.04
C ASN A 59 1.66 5.32 -21.13
N GLN A 60 1.20 6.22 -20.27
CA GLN A 60 1.65 7.59 -20.12
C GLN A 60 1.73 8.00 -18.65
N LEU A 61 2.86 8.53 -18.22
CA LEU A 61 3.11 9.04 -16.88
C LEU A 61 3.40 10.54 -16.92
N LYS A 62 2.57 11.33 -16.24
CA LYS A 62 2.77 12.76 -16.01
C LYS A 62 3.64 12.98 -14.77
N ILE A 63 4.70 13.78 -14.91
CA ILE A 63 5.69 14.04 -13.86
C ILE A 63 5.92 15.55 -13.73
N GLY A 64 5.53 16.13 -12.60
CA GLY A 64 5.90 17.49 -12.22
C GLY A 64 7.25 17.54 -11.51
N ILE A 65 8.14 18.43 -11.95
CA ILE A 65 9.48 18.63 -11.38
C ILE A 65 9.42 19.74 -10.33
N PHE A 66 9.41 19.38 -9.04
CA PHE A 66 9.39 20.32 -7.92
C PHE A 66 10.68 20.24 -7.12
N GLY A 67 11.81 20.07 -7.81
CA GLY A 67 13.13 19.97 -7.22
C GLY A 67 14.22 20.18 -8.27
N SER A 68 15.47 19.98 -7.87
CA SER A 68 16.60 20.02 -8.79
C SER A 68 16.82 18.63 -9.37
N TYR A 69 16.51 18.44 -10.64
CA TYR A 69 16.59 17.14 -11.31
C TYR A 69 17.36 17.20 -12.63
N THR A 70 18.07 16.12 -12.94
CA THR A 70 18.60 15.86 -14.28
C THR A 70 17.98 14.59 -14.87
N LEU A 71 17.71 14.59 -16.18
CA LEU A 71 17.36 13.41 -16.96
C LEU A 71 18.63 12.78 -17.51
N ASN A 72 18.86 11.51 -17.16
CA ASN A 72 20.02 10.72 -17.54
C ASN A 72 21.36 11.46 -17.30
N GLU A 73 21.41 12.31 -16.27
CA GLU A 73 22.58 13.13 -15.92
C GLU A 73 23.06 14.03 -17.07
N ASN A 74 22.16 14.48 -17.95
CA ASN A 74 22.51 15.29 -19.13
C ASN A 74 21.67 16.56 -19.27
N ILE A 75 20.37 16.49 -18.99
CA ILE A 75 19.42 17.60 -19.21
C ILE A 75 18.79 17.95 -17.87
N SER A 76 18.80 19.23 -17.48
CA SER A 76 18.01 19.70 -16.33
C SER A 76 16.71 20.37 -16.77
N PHE A 77 15.75 20.44 -15.86
CA PHE A 77 14.48 21.12 -16.08
C PHE A 77 14.29 22.24 -15.07
N GLN A 78 13.48 23.23 -15.44
CA GLN A 78 13.08 24.26 -14.49
C GLN A 78 12.14 23.67 -13.43
N ARG A 79 12.14 24.26 -12.24
CA ARG A 79 11.15 23.93 -11.22
C ARG A 79 9.76 24.33 -11.72
N GLY A 80 8.77 23.45 -11.51
CA GLY A 80 7.42 23.59 -12.03
C GLY A 80 7.24 23.03 -13.43
N SER A 81 8.32 22.60 -14.10
CA SER A 81 8.23 21.91 -15.39
C SER A 81 7.44 20.61 -15.27
N GLU A 82 6.70 20.31 -16.34
CA GLU A 82 5.93 19.08 -16.45
C GLU A 82 6.47 18.22 -17.60
N LEU A 83 6.79 16.98 -17.27
CA LEU A 83 7.22 15.97 -18.24
C LEU A 83 6.07 14.99 -18.47
N ILE A 84 5.82 14.69 -19.73
CA ILE A 84 4.88 13.63 -20.13
C ILE A 84 5.71 12.50 -20.72
N ILE A 85 5.79 11.39 -20.00
CA ILE A 85 6.47 10.17 -20.43
C ILE A 85 5.44 9.26 -21.07
N SER A 86 5.65 8.80 -22.29
CA SER A 86 4.78 7.81 -22.93
C SER A 86 5.58 6.71 -23.61
N ILE A 87 4.94 5.58 -23.90
CA ILE A 87 5.54 4.50 -24.68
C ILE A 87 5.13 4.63 -26.14
N VAL A 88 6.12 4.63 -27.05
CA VAL A 88 5.94 4.60 -28.51
C VAL A 88 6.89 3.56 -29.07
N ASP A 89 6.37 2.55 -29.78
CA ASP A 89 7.16 1.44 -30.34
C ASP A 89 8.09 0.78 -29.31
N ARG A 90 7.57 0.52 -28.09
CA ARG A 90 8.29 -0.05 -26.93
C ARG A 90 9.46 0.80 -26.39
N LYS A 91 9.64 2.03 -26.90
CA LYS A 91 10.60 3.01 -26.41
C LYS A 91 9.89 4.12 -25.64
N LEU A 92 10.59 4.73 -24.71
CA LEU A 92 10.12 5.91 -24.00
C LEU A 92 10.20 7.13 -24.92
N LYS A 93 9.14 7.92 -24.89
CA LYS A 93 9.06 9.28 -25.40
C LYS A 93 8.89 10.22 -24.21
N VAL A 94 9.76 11.22 -24.08
CA VAL A 94 9.68 12.28 -23.07
C VAL A 94 9.23 13.55 -23.76
N SER A 95 8.09 14.11 -23.36
CA SER A 95 7.58 15.37 -23.92
C SER A 95 7.68 16.48 -22.88
N TYR A 96 8.21 17.64 -23.29
CA TYR A 96 8.44 18.81 -22.44
C TYR A 96 8.33 20.09 -23.29
N GLU A 97 7.45 21.03 -22.93
CA GLU A 97 7.26 22.33 -23.62
C GLU A 97 7.16 22.24 -25.16
N GLY A 98 6.41 21.26 -25.66
CA GLY A 98 6.24 21.02 -27.10
C GLY A 98 7.41 20.30 -27.78
N MET A 99 8.54 20.10 -27.09
CA MET A 99 9.63 19.24 -27.53
C MET A 99 9.36 17.78 -27.16
N ALA A 100 9.92 16.86 -27.93
CA ALA A 100 9.88 15.43 -27.65
C ALA A 100 11.25 14.78 -27.86
N PHE A 101 11.63 13.91 -26.93
CA PHE A 101 12.89 13.17 -26.93
C PHE A 101 12.61 11.66 -26.85
N PHE A 102 13.45 10.84 -27.49
CA PHE A 102 13.34 9.38 -27.47
C PHE A 102 14.60 8.75 -26.86
N PRO A 103 14.70 8.70 -25.53
CA PRO A 103 15.90 8.23 -24.82
C PRO A 103 16.12 6.70 -24.85
N GLY A 104 15.30 5.95 -25.58
CA GLY A 104 15.37 4.48 -25.63
C GLY A 104 14.41 3.84 -24.63
N GLU A 105 14.80 2.72 -24.03
CA GLU A 105 13.90 1.90 -23.19
C GLU A 105 13.96 2.27 -21.69
N ARG A 106 14.91 3.14 -21.30
CA ARG A 106 15.13 3.51 -19.91
C ARG A 106 15.46 4.99 -19.77
N ILE A 107 14.90 5.63 -18.75
CA ILE A 107 15.34 6.92 -18.25
C ILE A 107 15.55 6.91 -16.75
N ARG A 108 16.33 7.87 -16.27
CA ARG A 108 16.56 8.15 -14.86
C ARG A 108 16.46 9.65 -14.60
N LEU A 109 15.57 10.05 -13.71
CA LEU A 109 15.54 11.38 -13.12
C LEU A 109 16.37 11.33 -11.84
N VAL A 110 17.49 12.04 -11.81
CA VAL A 110 18.43 12.07 -10.68
C VAL A 110 18.23 13.34 -9.89
N ARG A 111 18.00 13.21 -8.57
CA ARG A 111 17.76 14.31 -7.64
C ARG A 111 19.09 14.93 -7.22
N HIS A 112 19.13 16.25 -7.23
CA HIS A 112 20.27 17.07 -6.79
C HIS A 112 19.89 17.93 -5.58
N ALA A 113 20.88 18.55 -4.94
CA ALA A 113 20.66 19.49 -3.86
C ALA A 113 19.87 20.71 -4.37
N ALA A 114 18.76 21.03 -3.69
CA ALA A 114 18.00 22.25 -3.90
C ALA A 114 18.36 23.29 -2.82
N LYS A 115 17.93 24.54 -3.01
CA LYS A 115 18.12 25.58 -2.01
C LYS A 115 17.29 25.27 -0.76
N ALA A 116 17.80 25.70 0.40
CA ALA A 116 17.09 25.52 1.66
C ALA A 116 15.72 26.20 1.63
N GLY A 117 14.70 25.50 2.14
CA GLY A 117 13.31 25.97 2.18
C GLY A 117 12.52 25.75 0.89
N GLU A 118 13.16 25.29 -0.19
CA GLU A 118 12.44 24.85 -1.39
C GLU A 118 12.06 23.37 -1.29
N GLU A 119 10.90 23.00 -1.85
CA GLU A 119 10.59 21.59 -2.09
C GLU A 119 11.67 20.94 -2.95
N ASN A 120 11.88 19.64 -2.81
CA ASN A 120 12.85 18.96 -3.66
C ASN A 120 12.36 17.54 -3.99
N GLY A 121 11.48 17.39 -4.96
CA GLY A 121 11.00 16.07 -5.35
C GLY A 121 10.16 16.09 -6.62
N LEU A 122 9.55 14.95 -6.92
CA LEU A 122 8.67 14.75 -8.07
C LEU A 122 7.21 14.65 -7.62
N ARG A 123 6.27 15.09 -8.46
CA ARG A 123 4.83 14.80 -8.32
C ARG A 123 4.37 13.97 -9.51
N LEU A 124 3.63 12.90 -9.26
CA LEU A 124 3.25 11.90 -10.28
C LEU A 124 1.73 11.88 -10.47
N GLN A 125 1.24 11.86 -11.72
CA GLN A 125 -0.20 11.80 -12.08
C GLN A 125 -1.09 12.75 -11.27
N ASP A 126 -0.70 14.03 -11.19
CA ASP A 126 -1.43 15.09 -10.46
C ASP A 126 -1.57 14.88 -8.93
N ASN A 127 -0.87 13.91 -8.35
CA ASN A 127 -0.80 13.73 -6.91
C ASN A 127 -0.07 14.91 -6.25
N LEU A 128 -0.56 15.37 -5.10
CA LEU A 128 0.03 16.43 -4.29
C LEU A 128 1.29 15.98 -3.54
N SER A 129 1.41 14.68 -3.30
CA SER A 129 2.49 14.09 -2.51
C SER A 129 3.84 14.15 -3.24
N LEU A 130 4.91 14.43 -2.51
CA LEU A 130 6.24 14.65 -3.05
C LEU A 130 7.09 13.38 -2.96
N TYR A 131 7.60 12.92 -4.10
CA TYR A 131 8.48 11.75 -4.20
C TYR A 131 9.95 12.21 -4.19
N GLU A 132 10.58 12.10 -3.03
CA GLU A 132 11.91 12.67 -2.73
C GLU A 132 13.09 11.75 -3.07
N GLY A 133 13.08 11.15 -4.26
CA GLY A 133 14.10 10.20 -4.69
C GLY A 133 14.47 10.35 -6.17
N ASP A 134 15.38 9.48 -6.60
CA ASP A 134 15.71 9.28 -8.00
C ASP A 134 14.67 8.35 -8.63
N LEU A 135 14.10 8.74 -9.76
CA LEU A 135 13.07 7.95 -10.44
C LEU A 135 13.63 7.31 -11.71
N GLN A 136 13.69 5.99 -11.75
CA GLN A 136 13.97 5.22 -12.96
C GLN A 136 12.67 4.76 -13.59
N LEU A 137 12.51 4.98 -14.89
CA LEU A 137 11.43 4.39 -15.68
C LEU A 137 12.04 3.47 -16.73
N THR A 138 11.54 2.24 -16.85
CA THR A 138 11.92 1.30 -17.90
C THR A 138 10.66 0.78 -18.59
N THR A 139 10.71 0.50 -19.89
CA THR A 139 9.61 -0.18 -20.58
C THR A 139 9.63 -1.68 -20.30
N GLN A 140 8.47 -2.25 -20.01
CA GLN A 140 8.26 -3.70 -19.89
C GLN A 140 7.05 -4.09 -20.73
N GLY A 141 7.28 -4.43 -21.99
CA GLY A 141 6.20 -4.58 -22.97
C GLY A 141 5.52 -3.24 -23.23
N GLU A 142 4.22 -3.15 -22.94
CA GLU A 142 3.42 -1.92 -23.07
C GLU A 142 3.24 -1.16 -21.76
N HIS A 143 3.92 -1.60 -20.68
CA HIS A 143 3.81 -1.01 -19.36
C HIS A 143 5.09 -0.24 -18.97
N LEU A 144 4.90 0.79 -18.15
CA LEU A 144 6.00 1.48 -17.48
C LEU A 144 6.35 0.74 -16.19
N LEU A 145 7.65 0.63 -15.91
CA LEU A 145 8.18 0.13 -14.66
C LEU A 145 8.85 1.30 -13.88
N PRO A 146 8.09 2.02 -13.04
CA PRO A 146 8.60 3.13 -12.24
C PRO A 146 9.22 2.65 -10.93
N ILE A 147 10.53 2.81 -10.80
CA ILE A 147 11.30 2.45 -9.61
C ILE A 147 11.89 3.71 -9.00
N LEU A 148 11.51 4.01 -7.76
CA LEU A 148 12.01 5.14 -6.99
C LEU A 148 13.12 4.68 -6.03
N THR A 149 14.32 5.20 -6.20
CA THR A 149 15.41 5.06 -5.22
C THR A 149 15.38 6.25 -4.27
N ILE A 150 15.06 6.02 -3.01
CA ILE A 150 14.78 7.08 -2.03
C ILE A 150 15.52 6.81 -0.70
N PRO A 151 16.04 7.85 -0.01
CA PRO A 151 16.56 7.70 1.34
C PRO A 151 15.57 7.04 2.31
N LEU A 152 16.04 6.14 3.15
CA LEU A 152 15.19 5.34 4.05
C LEU A 152 14.26 6.21 4.90
N GLU A 153 14.78 7.25 5.54
CA GLU A 153 13.97 8.11 6.41
C GLU A 153 12.91 8.92 5.63
N GLN A 154 13.19 9.30 4.37
CA GLN A 154 12.19 9.97 3.53
C GLN A 154 11.13 9.00 3.02
N TYR A 155 11.51 7.76 2.72
CA TYR A 155 10.56 6.70 2.43
C TYR A 155 9.58 6.50 3.58
N LEU A 156 10.08 6.43 4.83
CA LEU A 156 9.23 6.22 6.00
C LEU A 156 8.24 7.36 6.26
N LYS A 157 8.61 8.62 5.94
CA LYS A 157 7.67 9.75 5.97
C LYS A 157 6.53 9.61 4.96
N GLY A 158 6.73 8.82 3.90
CA GLY A 158 5.69 8.45 2.95
C GLY A 158 5.00 7.11 3.23
N VAL A 159 5.39 6.40 4.29
CA VAL A 159 4.76 5.13 4.74
C VAL A 159 3.93 5.35 5.99
N VAL A 160 4.54 5.84 7.07
CA VAL A 160 3.92 5.90 8.41
C VAL A 160 2.55 6.62 8.39
N PRO A 161 2.37 7.78 7.72
CA PRO A 161 1.08 8.47 7.73
C PRO A 161 -0.05 7.78 6.94
N TYR A 162 0.30 6.77 6.14
CA TYR A 162 -0.65 6.02 5.31
C TYR A 162 -0.91 4.62 5.86
N GLU A 163 -0.10 4.18 6.81
CA GLU A 163 -0.32 2.98 7.62
C GLU A 163 -1.07 3.32 8.92
N MET A 164 -0.78 4.48 9.52
CA MET A 164 -1.38 4.92 10.77
C MET A 164 -1.76 6.41 10.64
N ALA A 165 -2.96 6.77 11.10
CA ALA A 165 -3.46 8.14 10.95
C ALA A 165 -2.64 9.14 11.78
N ASP A 166 -2.51 10.38 11.28
CA ASP A 166 -1.63 11.39 11.88
C ASP A 166 -2.11 11.89 13.26
N ASP A 167 -3.38 11.69 13.59
CA ASP A 167 -3.99 12.02 14.87
C ASP A 167 -3.81 10.92 15.93
N PHE A 168 -3.21 9.78 15.58
CA PHE A 168 -2.86 8.76 16.56
C PHE A 168 -1.82 9.30 17.56
N PRO A 169 -1.79 8.77 18.80
CA PRO A 169 -0.79 9.17 19.78
C PRO A 169 0.64 9.05 19.25
N LEU A 170 1.49 10.04 19.54
CA LEU A 170 2.86 10.10 19.02
C LEU A 170 3.67 8.83 19.32
N GLU A 171 3.50 8.22 20.49
CA GLU A 171 4.21 6.98 20.86
C GLU A 171 3.75 5.76 20.03
N ALA A 172 2.48 5.70 19.61
CA ALA A 172 2.01 4.69 18.67
C ALA A 172 2.62 4.92 17.26
N LEU A 173 2.66 6.16 16.80
CA LEU A 173 3.30 6.54 15.53
C LEU A 173 4.81 6.24 15.55
N LYS A 174 5.50 6.42 16.68
CA LYS A 174 6.91 6.03 16.85
C LYS A 174 7.10 4.53 16.79
N ALA A 175 6.20 3.74 17.40
CA ALA A 175 6.23 2.29 17.30
C ALA A 175 6.06 1.85 15.84
N GLN A 176 5.11 2.45 15.11
CA GLN A 176 4.91 2.24 13.69
C GLN A 176 6.15 2.60 12.87
N ALA A 177 6.80 3.73 13.14
CA ALA A 177 8.01 4.15 12.43
C ALA A 177 9.16 3.15 12.61
N VAL A 178 9.38 2.65 13.84
CA VAL A 178 10.44 1.65 14.11
C VAL A 178 10.10 0.30 13.50
N ALA A 179 8.85 -0.14 13.56
CA ALA A 179 8.40 -1.37 12.91
C ALA A 179 8.59 -1.27 11.39
N ALA A 180 8.09 -0.21 10.75
CA ALA A 180 8.24 0.03 9.31
C ALA A 180 9.70 0.08 8.87
N ARG A 181 10.56 0.79 9.61
CA ARG A 181 12.01 0.86 9.34
C ARG A 181 12.68 -0.49 9.39
N THR A 182 12.36 -1.26 10.43
CA THR A 182 12.94 -2.59 10.65
C THR A 182 12.48 -3.54 9.56
N TYR A 183 11.19 -3.52 9.20
CA TYR A 183 10.63 -4.29 8.10
C TYR A 183 11.35 -3.97 6.79
N THR A 184 11.47 -2.69 6.43
CA THR A 184 12.16 -2.26 5.20
C THR A 184 13.57 -2.81 5.12
N LEU A 185 14.36 -2.64 6.18
CA LEU A 185 15.75 -3.10 6.20
C LEU A 185 15.87 -4.63 6.18
N ALA A 186 14.93 -5.36 6.79
CA ALA A 186 14.90 -6.82 6.79
C ALA A 186 14.53 -7.40 5.42
N HIS A 187 13.82 -6.65 4.58
CA HIS A 187 13.26 -7.10 3.30
C HIS A 187 13.91 -6.46 2.06
N LEU A 188 15.10 -5.86 2.21
CA LEU A 188 15.88 -5.39 1.06
C LEU A 188 16.28 -6.57 0.16
N LYS A 189 16.23 -6.36 -1.15
CA LYS A 189 16.49 -7.38 -2.18
C LYS A 189 17.56 -6.84 -3.13
N PRO A 190 18.82 -6.71 -2.70
CA PRO A 190 19.87 -6.02 -3.46
C PRO A 190 20.07 -6.60 -4.87
N ASP A 191 19.85 -7.91 -5.04
CA ASP A 191 19.99 -8.61 -6.33
C ASP A 191 18.79 -8.42 -7.28
N ASN A 192 17.68 -7.86 -6.80
CA ASN A 192 16.51 -7.54 -7.62
C ASN A 192 16.56 -6.10 -8.16
N ALA A 193 15.69 -5.79 -9.12
CA ALA A 193 15.54 -4.43 -9.65
C ALA A 193 15.01 -3.43 -8.61
N TYR A 194 14.17 -3.90 -7.70
CA TYR A 194 13.58 -3.15 -6.60
C TYR A 194 13.50 -4.02 -5.34
N ASP A 195 13.40 -3.37 -4.19
CA ASP A 195 13.37 -4.00 -2.88
C ASP A 195 11.92 -4.27 -2.43
N LEU A 196 11.08 -3.24 -2.52
CA LEU A 196 9.69 -3.24 -2.03
C LEU A 196 8.70 -2.72 -3.08
N VAL A 197 7.41 -2.99 -2.88
CA VAL A 197 6.30 -2.33 -3.58
C VAL A 197 5.59 -1.31 -2.68
N ASP A 198 4.82 -0.40 -3.28
CA ASP A 198 4.15 0.75 -2.62
C ASP A 198 2.74 0.45 -2.07
N ASN A 199 2.35 -0.83 -1.97
CA ASN A 199 1.03 -1.27 -1.54
C ASN A 199 1.11 -2.30 -0.39
N THR A 200 -0.05 -2.83 0.03
CA THR A 200 -0.18 -3.73 1.19
C THR A 200 0.55 -5.07 1.07
N ASN A 201 1.14 -5.40 -0.09
CA ASN A 201 2.05 -6.55 -0.19
C ASN A 201 3.38 -6.31 0.55
N ASP A 202 3.79 -5.06 0.68
CA ASP A 202 4.94 -4.64 1.50
C ASP A 202 4.49 -3.57 2.50
N GLN A 203 4.44 -2.30 2.09
CA GLN A 203 3.96 -1.19 2.90
C GLN A 203 3.33 -0.12 2.02
N VAL A 204 2.26 0.52 2.49
CA VAL A 204 1.58 1.57 1.74
C VAL A 204 2.46 2.81 1.68
N PHE A 205 3.04 3.09 0.50
CA PHE A 205 3.89 4.26 0.27
C PHE A 205 3.23 5.23 -0.71
N ARG A 206 3.08 6.49 -0.32
CA ARG A 206 2.44 7.52 -1.17
C ARG A 206 3.24 8.79 -1.36
N GLY A 207 4.52 8.79 -0.97
CA GLY A 207 5.36 9.99 -0.97
C GLY A 207 5.10 10.89 0.23
N LEU A 208 5.88 11.97 0.35
CA LEU A 208 5.79 12.92 1.45
C LEU A 208 4.55 13.81 1.29
N ASN A 209 3.71 13.84 2.31
CA ASN A 209 2.70 14.88 2.50
C ASN A 209 3.08 15.72 3.73
N PRO A 210 3.43 17.02 3.58
CA PRO A 210 3.89 17.86 4.67
C PRO A 210 2.83 18.11 5.75
N ASP A 211 1.54 17.89 5.46
CA ASP A 211 0.45 18.05 6.44
C ASP A 211 0.44 16.92 7.50
N LYS A 212 1.23 15.86 7.30
CA LYS A 212 1.33 14.70 8.20
C LYS A 212 2.36 14.92 9.32
N VAL A 213 2.13 15.98 10.10
CA VAL A 213 3.10 16.56 11.03
C VAL A 213 3.54 15.57 12.11
N ASN A 214 2.60 14.86 12.75
CA ASN A 214 2.92 13.96 13.86
C ASN A 214 3.64 12.69 13.39
N ALA A 215 3.19 12.11 12.28
CA ALA A 215 3.80 10.95 11.68
C ALA A 215 5.23 11.26 11.19
N ILE A 216 5.43 12.41 10.54
CA ILE A 216 6.77 12.88 10.16
C ILE A 216 7.66 13.04 11.39
N ARG A 217 7.15 13.71 12.44
CA ARG A 217 7.87 13.88 13.70
C ARG A 217 8.22 12.53 14.35
N ALA A 218 7.34 11.54 14.30
CA ALA A 218 7.60 10.21 14.84
C ALA A 218 8.74 9.49 14.11
N VAL A 219 8.79 9.60 12.77
CA VAL A 219 9.90 9.09 11.95
C VAL A 219 11.21 9.77 12.35
N GLU A 220 11.22 11.10 12.47
CA GLU A 220 12.41 11.87 12.82
C GLU A 220 12.93 11.58 14.23
N GLN A 221 12.03 11.49 15.21
CA GLN A 221 12.40 11.18 16.60
C GLN A 221 12.84 9.73 16.80
N THR A 222 12.62 8.86 15.82
CA THR A 222 13.06 7.46 15.86
C THR A 222 14.06 7.12 14.75
N ALA A 223 14.64 8.12 14.11
CA ALA A 223 15.59 7.94 13.01
C ALA A 223 16.68 6.92 13.39
N GLY A 224 16.88 5.91 12.55
CA GLY A 224 17.85 4.83 12.78
C GLY A 224 17.52 3.83 13.89
N VAL A 225 16.43 3.96 14.65
CA VAL A 225 16.03 2.97 15.65
C VAL A 225 15.37 1.77 14.96
N VAL A 226 15.87 0.57 15.23
CA VAL A 226 15.38 -0.71 14.68
C VAL A 226 15.21 -1.78 15.76
N SER A 227 14.41 -2.80 15.47
CA SER A 227 14.24 -3.99 16.34
C SER A 227 15.12 -5.15 15.86
N LEU A 228 15.90 -5.73 16.75
CA LEU A 228 16.76 -6.89 16.49
C LEU A 228 16.30 -8.11 17.30
N TYR A 229 16.26 -9.28 16.66
CA TYR A 229 16.14 -10.56 17.35
C TYR A 229 17.42 -11.36 17.16
N GLN A 230 18.07 -11.75 18.26
CA GLN A 230 19.34 -12.50 18.22
C GLN A 230 20.40 -11.84 17.30
N GLY A 231 20.50 -10.51 17.35
CA GLY A 231 21.46 -9.72 16.55
C GLY A 231 21.08 -9.49 15.09
N LYS A 232 19.99 -10.09 14.59
CA LYS A 232 19.47 -9.90 13.22
C LYS A 232 18.27 -8.97 13.23
N LEU A 233 18.02 -8.26 12.13
CA LEU A 233 16.80 -7.46 11.97
C LEU A 233 15.56 -8.35 12.13
N ALA A 234 14.60 -7.90 12.94
CA ALA A 234 13.37 -8.64 13.19
C ALA A 234 12.34 -8.39 12.08
N ASN A 235 11.57 -9.42 11.75
CA ASN A 235 10.42 -9.30 10.86
C ASN A 235 9.26 -8.66 11.63
N THR A 236 9.04 -7.38 11.39
CA THR A 236 8.15 -6.51 12.17
C THR A 236 6.85 -6.26 11.40
N TYR A 237 6.11 -7.33 11.10
CA TYR A 237 4.78 -7.21 10.48
C TYR A 237 3.81 -6.49 11.43
N TYR A 238 2.83 -5.81 10.86
CA TYR A 238 1.81 -5.07 11.60
C TYR A 238 0.47 -5.14 10.87
N THR A 239 -0.63 -4.96 11.59
CA THR A 239 -2.00 -5.09 11.08
C THR A 239 -2.85 -3.96 11.66
N ALA A 240 -3.93 -3.57 10.97
CA ALA A 240 -4.82 -2.53 11.48
C ALA A 240 -5.45 -2.89 12.82
N SER A 241 -5.97 -4.12 12.93
CA SER A 241 -6.47 -4.68 14.18
C SER A 241 -6.25 -6.19 14.18
N ASN A 242 -5.80 -6.74 15.31
CA ASN A 242 -5.65 -8.18 15.47
C ASN A 242 -6.93 -8.85 16.05
N GLY A 243 -7.90 -8.04 16.49
CA GLY A 243 -9.21 -8.49 16.98
C GLY A 243 -9.18 -9.08 18.39
N GLY A 244 -8.07 -8.95 19.12
CA GLY A 244 -7.90 -9.44 20.48
C GLY A 244 -6.90 -10.55 20.68
N TRP A 245 -6.43 -11.14 19.57
CA TRP A 245 -5.34 -12.10 19.57
C TRP A 245 -4.44 -11.80 18.39
N THR A 246 -3.13 -11.74 18.61
CA THR A 246 -2.19 -11.75 17.49
C THR A 246 -2.22 -13.10 16.79
N GLU A 247 -1.72 -13.15 15.56
CA GLU A 247 -1.56 -14.37 14.80
C GLU A 247 -0.09 -14.75 14.66
N SER A 248 0.18 -16.06 14.52
CA SER A 248 1.50 -16.53 14.17
C SER A 248 1.76 -16.45 12.66
N ALA A 249 2.99 -16.16 12.26
CA ALA A 249 3.37 -16.14 10.84
C ALA A 249 3.21 -17.53 10.16
N PHE A 250 3.31 -18.62 10.96
CA PHE A 250 3.09 -19.99 10.49
C PHE A 250 1.62 -20.21 10.11
N ASN A 251 0.67 -19.83 10.98
CA ASN A 251 -0.76 -19.98 10.70
C ASN A 251 -1.22 -19.09 9.56
N ALA A 252 -0.80 -17.82 9.55
CA ALA A 252 -1.27 -16.85 8.56
C ALA A 252 -0.77 -17.15 7.13
N TRP A 253 0.45 -17.66 6.98
CA TRP A 253 1.11 -17.76 5.67
C TRP A 253 1.82 -19.09 5.38
N GLY A 254 1.74 -20.09 6.27
CA GLY A 254 2.47 -21.36 6.12
C GLY A 254 3.99 -21.21 6.17
N ARG A 255 4.49 -20.10 6.73
CA ARG A 255 5.94 -19.82 6.85
C ARG A 255 6.55 -20.56 8.02
N GLU A 256 7.88 -20.56 8.13
CA GLU A 256 8.56 -21.06 9.32
C GLU A 256 8.09 -20.37 10.61
N ARG A 257 8.18 -21.08 11.74
CA ARG A 257 7.82 -20.50 13.05
C ARG A 257 8.82 -19.42 13.42
N ILE A 258 8.35 -18.17 13.43
CA ILE A 258 9.15 -17.02 13.87
C ILE A 258 8.94 -16.85 15.39
N PRO A 259 9.98 -17.02 16.25
CA PRO A 259 9.80 -17.15 17.69
C PRO A 259 9.11 -15.98 18.40
N TYR A 260 9.25 -14.76 17.89
CA TYR A 260 8.67 -13.54 18.45
C TYR A 260 7.36 -13.12 17.75
N LEU A 261 6.83 -13.93 16.82
CA LEU A 261 5.54 -13.70 16.17
C LEU A 261 4.62 -14.90 16.46
N GLN A 262 4.11 -14.94 17.68
CA GLN A 262 3.24 -16.01 18.18
C GLN A 262 1.82 -15.49 18.38
N ILE A 263 0.87 -16.43 18.57
CA ILE A 263 -0.46 -16.11 19.07
C ILE A 263 -0.31 -15.68 20.53
N GLN A 264 -0.71 -14.45 20.83
CA GLN A 264 -0.80 -13.91 22.18
C GLN A 264 -2.08 -13.08 22.31
N GLN A 265 -2.61 -13.02 23.52
CA GLN A 265 -3.78 -12.19 23.81
C GLN A 265 -3.39 -10.71 23.75
N ASP A 266 -4.24 -9.92 23.10
CA ASP A 266 -4.14 -8.47 23.03
C ASP A 266 -5.40 -7.82 23.57
N LYS A 267 -5.41 -7.59 24.88
CA LYS A 267 -6.51 -6.88 25.54
C LYS A 267 -6.66 -5.43 25.07
N TYR A 268 -5.59 -4.81 24.59
CA TYR A 268 -5.60 -3.39 24.22
C TYR A 268 -6.36 -3.19 22.90
N ASP A 269 -6.19 -4.10 21.94
CA ASP A 269 -7.01 -4.13 20.73
C ASP A 269 -8.49 -4.41 21.05
N VAL A 270 -8.78 -5.32 21.99
CA VAL A 270 -10.16 -5.63 22.39
C VAL A 270 -10.89 -4.44 23.02
N GLU A 271 -10.21 -3.72 23.90
CA GLU A 271 -10.75 -2.55 24.60
C GLU A 271 -11.01 -1.37 23.66
N ASN A 272 -10.30 -1.28 22.53
CA ASN A 272 -10.53 -0.24 21.54
C ASN A 272 -11.85 -0.50 20.77
N PRO A 273 -12.89 0.35 20.90
CA PRO A 273 -14.18 0.15 20.24
C PRO A 273 -14.09 0.15 18.71
N ALA A 274 -13.07 0.82 18.15
CA ALA A 274 -12.83 0.83 16.71
C ALA A 274 -12.45 -0.56 16.18
N SER A 275 -12.00 -1.48 17.04
CA SER A 275 -11.64 -2.86 16.67
C SER A 275 -12.83 -3.73 16.26
N ILE A 276 -14.07 -3.31 16.57
CA ILE A 276 -15.29 -3.94 16.05
C ILE A 276 -15.53 -3.44 14.62
N VAL A 277 -15.37 -4.32 13.63
CA VAL A 277 -15.45 -3.93 12.20
C VAL A 277 -16.84 -4.16 11.63
N ARG A 278 -17.45 -5.31 11.94
CA ARG A 278 -18.84 -5.64 11.60
C ARG A 278 -19.57 -6.14 12.84
N ARG A 279 -20.89 -5.96 12.87
CA ARG A 279 -21.74 -6.46 13.94
C ARG A 279 -23.11 -6.83 13.42
N ALA A 280 -23.75 -7.80 14.05
CA ALA A 280 -25.12 -8.20 13.80
C ALA A 280 -25.84 -8.43 15.13
N ARG A 281 -27.09 -7.97 15.23
CA ARG A 281 -27.93 -8.21 16.40
C ARG A 281 -28.88 -9.38 16.14
N ILE A 282 -28.88 -10.33 17.04
CA ILE A 282 -29.70 -11.55 16.97
C ILE A 282 -30.71 -11.53 18.11
N ALA A 283 -31.98 -11.70 17.78
CA ALA A 283 -33.05 -11.81 18.76
C ALA A 283 -32.94 -13.10 19.59
N LYS A 284 -33.26 -13.02 20.88
CA LYS A 284 -33.26 -14.17 21.80
C LYS A 284 -34.33 -15.19 21.46
N THR A 285 -35.47 -14.75 20.94
CA THR A 285 -36.61 -15.61 20.58
C THR A 285 -36.85 -15.61 19.08
N ASN A 286 -37.36 -16.73 18.57
CA ASN A 286 -37.70 -16.93 17.17
C ASN A 286 -39.13 -16.45 16.91
N GLU A 287 -39.33 -15.13 16.90
CA GLU A 287 -40.62 -14.54 16.59
C GLU A 287 -40.89 -14.56 15.07
N PRO A 288 -42.14 -14.79 14.63
CA PRO A 288 -42.49 -14.81 13.21
C PRO A 288 -42.17 -13.50 12.46
N ASP A 289 -42.14 -12.37 13.17
CA ASP A 289 -41.85 -11.04 12.65
C ASP A 289 -40.39 -10.58 12.93
N ALA A 290 -39.52 -11.49 13.36
CA ALA A 290 -38.12 -11.20 13.60
C ALA A 290 -37.45 -10.61 12.35
N GLN A 291 -36.74 -9.50 12.54
CA GLN A 291 -36.01 -8.81 11.48
C GLN A 291 -34.76 -9.61 11.06
N GLU A 292 -34.31 -9.39 9.82
CA GLU A 292 -33.02 -9.89 9.38
C GLU A 292 -31.87 -9.24 10.18
N PRO A 293 -30.80 -9.98 10.52
CA PRO A 293 -30.49 -11.34 10.06
C PRO A 293 -30.99 -12.47 11.00
N SER A 294 -31.81 -12.16 12.02
CA SER A 294 -32.24 -13.17 13.02
C SER A 294 -33.06 -14.28 12.37
N ARG A 295 -33.97 -13.93 11.45
CA ARG A 295 -34.82 -14.90 10.76
C ARG A 295 -34.02 -15.91 9.92
N LEU A 296 -33.03 -15.44 9.16
CA LEU A 296 -32.13 -16.32 8.41
C LEU A 296 -31.33 -17.26 9.32
N LEU A 297 -30.84 -16.75 10.46
CA LEU A 297 -30.12 -17.58 11.42
C LEU A 297 -31.02 -18.66 12.02
N TYR A 298 -32.23 -18.33 12.48
CA TYR A 298 -33.17 -19.32 13.04
C TYR A 298 -33.57 -20.39 12.02
N ALA A 299 -33.76 -20.02 10.75
CA ALA A 299 -34.01 -21.00 9.70
C ALA A 299 -32.84 -21.99 9.56
N ARG A 300 -31.61 -21.49 9.57
CA ARG A 300 -30.41 -22.35 9.52
C ARG A 300 -30.28 -23.23 10.77
N LEU A 301 -30.59 -22.70 11.95
CA LEU A 301 -30.54 -23.46 13.20
C LEU A 301 -31.58 -24.58 13.22
N GLN A 302 -32.77 -24.32 12.69
CA GLN A 302 -33.80 -25.33 12.53
C GLN A 302 -33.30 -26.49 11.65
N GLU A 303 -32.69 -26.21 10.50
CA GLU A 303 -32.09 -27.24 9.63
C GLU A 303 -31.03 -28.08 10.37
N LEU A 304 -30.15 -27.45 11.16
CA LEU A 304 -29.10 -28.15 11.90
C LEU A 304 -29.68 -29.04 13.01
N VAL A 305 -30.73 -28.58 13.69
CA VAL A 305 -31.44 -29.38 14.70
C VAL A 305 -32.12 -30.58 14.04
N ASP A 306 -32.81 -30.39 12.91
CA ASP A 306 -33.46 -31.49 12.18
C ASP A 306 -32.43 -32.53 11.71
N GLN A 307 -31.28 -32.11 11.21
CA GLN A 307 -30.17 -33.01 10.84
C GLN A 307 -29.62 -33.78 12.05
N HIS A 308 -29.45 -33.09 13.19
CA HIS A 308 -29.00 -33.71 14.43
C HIS A 308 -29.97 -34.79 14.91
N LEU A 309 -31.27 -34.50 14.94
CA LEU A 309 -32.32 -35.44 15.36
C LEU A 309 -32.43 -36.64 14.41
N GLN A 310 -32.35 -36.42 13.10
CA GLN A 310 -32.32 -37.50 12.11
C GLN A 310 -31.11 -38.43 12.31
N SER A 311 -29.93 -37.88 12.62
CA SER A 311 -28.74 -38.69 12.91
C SER A 311 -28.88 -39.59 14.14
N GLN A 312 -29.80 -39.23 15.05
CA GLN A 312 -30.14 -39.99 16.25
C GLN A 312 -31.34 -40.95 16.04
N GLY A 313 -31.86 -41.06 14.81
CA GLY A 313 -32.98 -41.93 14.48
C GLY A 313 -34.36 -41.36 14.85
N THR A 314 -34.47 -40.05 15.04
CA THR A 314 -35.75 -39.35 15.28
C THR A 314 -36.35 -38.87 13.94
N GLU A 315 -37.67 -38.95 13.80
CA GLU A 315 -38.37 -38.48 12.60
C GLU A 315 -38.23 -36.95 12.41
N PRO A 316 -38.19 -36.44 11.16
CA PRO A 316 -38.10 -35.01 10.87
C PRO A 316 -39.29 -34.21 11.43
N ASN A 317 -39.07 -32.92 11.72
CA ASN A 317 -40.07 -31.96 12.22
C ASN A 317 -40.64 -32.24 13.62
N GLN A 318 -39.94 -33.01 14.44
CA GLN A 318 -40.32 -33.23 15.85
C GLN A 318 -39.80 -32.14 16.79
N ALA A 319 -39.04 -31.15 16.30
CA ALA A 319 -38.54 -30.04 17.12
C ALA A 319 -38.72 -28.71 16.40
N ARG A 320 -39.12 -27.68 17.15
CA ARG A 320 -39.17 -26.29 16.70
C ARG A 320 -38.24 -25.45 17.56
N VAL A 321 -37.24 -24.81 16.94
CA VAL A 321 -36.35 -23.88 17.64
C VAL A 321 -37.13 -22.60 18.00
N THR A 322 -37.26 -22.31 19.30
CA THR A 322 -38.01 -21.17 19.82
C THR A 322 -37.11 -20.04 20.31
N GLY A 323 -35.84 -20.31 20.58
CA GLY A 323 -34.92 -19.29 21.06
C GLY A 323 -33.49 -19.76 21.20
N ILE A 324 -32.63 -18.80 21.54
CA ILE A 324 -31.20 -18.98 21.77
C ILE A 324 -30.90 -18.62 23.23
N SER A 325 -30.34 -19.57 23.97
CA SER A 325 -29.95 -19.40 25.37
C SER A 325 -28.47 -19.01 25.52
N GLY A 326 -27.63 -19.30 24.53
CA GLY A 326 -26.23 -18.87 24.53
C GLY A 326 -25.51 -19.14 23.22
N MET A 327 -24.44 -18.39 22.99
CA MET A 327 -23.55 -18.54 21.84
C MET A 327 -22.11 -18.46 22.31
N THR A 328 -21.25 -19.37 21.85
CA THR A 328 -19.85 -19.39 22.26
C THR A 328 -18.96 -19.88 21.13
N PRO A 329 -18.04 -19.03 20.61
CA PRO A 329 -17.03 -19.45 19.65
C PRO A 329 -16.14 -20.53 20.27
N HIS A 330 -15.87 -21.60 19.53
CA HIS A 330 -15.03 -22.69 20.00
C HIS A 330 -14.34 -23.40 18.82
N THR A 331 -13.41 -24.29 19.15
CA THR A 331 -12.63 -25.08 18.18
C THR A 331 -11.85 -24.21 17.19
N THR A 332 -10.56 -24.02 17.41
CA THR A 332 -9.72 -23.19 16.52
C THR A 332 -9.49 -23.85 15.15
N ILE A 333 -9.33 -23.05 14.08
CA ILE A 333 -8.98 -23.54 12.73
C ILE A 333 -7.62 -24.24 12.70
N HIS A 334 -6.64 -23.73 13.46
CA HIS A 334 -5.25 -24.21 13.45
C HIS A 334 -4.90 -25.18 14.60
N GLY A 335 -5.90 -25.60 15.38
CA GLY A 335 -5.68 -26.36 16.62
C GLY A 335 -5.15 -25.50 17.78
N GLY A 336 -5.31 -26.01 19.00
CA GLY A 336 -4.99 -25.27 20.24
C GLY A 336 -6.21 -24.62 20.89
N GLU A 337 -5.96 -23.77 21.88
CA GLU A 337 -7.01 -23.14 22.71
C GLU A 337 -7.30 -21.67 22.34
N ALA A 338 -6.50 -21.06 21.45
CA ALA A 338 -6.60 -19.64 21.13
C ALA A 338 -6.36 -19.36 19.64
N GLY A 339 -7.00 -18.29 19.13
CA GLY A 339 -6.87 -17.84 17.75
C GLY A 339 -8.21 -17.84 17.01
N VAL A 340 -8.15 -17.98 15.68
CA VAL A 340 -9.32 -17.99 14.80
C VAL A 340 -10.19 -19.22 15.07
N MET A 341 -11.45 -18.99 15.40
CA MET A 341 -12.42 -20.04 15.71
C MET A 341 -13.06 -20.57 14.43
N LYS A 342 -13.31 -21.88 14.40
CA LYS A 342 -13.95 -22.59 13.29
C LYS A 342 -15.45 -22.71 13.49
N LEU A 343 -15.89 -22.92 14.73
CA LEU A 343 -17.27 -23.25 15.06
C LEU A 343 -17.84 -22.26 16.09
N LEU A 344 -19.13 -21.98 15.97
CA LEU A 344 -19.91 -21.29 16.98
C LEU A 344 -20.88 -22.30 17.59
N LYS A 345 -20.72 -22.58 18.88
CA LYS A 345 -21.68 -23.39 19.62
C LYS A 345 -22.87 -22.52 19.96
N ILE A 346 -24.06 -22.98 19.61
CA ILE A 346 -25.30 -22.27 19.89
C ILE A 346 -26.18 -23.18 20.75
N ASN A 347 -26.48 -22.72 21.96
CA ASN A 347 -27.42 -23.34 22.88
C ASN A 347 -28.81 -22.80 22.56
N LEU A 348 -29.76 -23.71 22.36
CA LEU A 348 -31.09 -23.45 21.85
C LEU A 348 -32.13 -23.92 22.85
N THR A 349 -33.23 -23.19 22.91
CA THR A 349 -34.49 -23.70 23.44
C THR A 349 -35.33 -24.19 22.27
N ALA A 350 -35.79 -25.43 22.33
CA ALA A 350 -36.66 -26.01 21.33
C ALA A 350 -37.89 -26.65 21.97
N GLU A 351 -39.03 -26.52 21.32
CA GLU A 351 -40.22 -27.29 21.65
C GLU A 351 -40.17 -28.59 20.86
N THR A 352 -40.22 -29.71 21.57
CA THR A 352 -40.20 -31.05 20.98
C THR A 352 -41.55 -31.72 21.11
N THR A 353 -42.01 -32.35 20.04
CA THR A 353 -43.31 -33.00 19.95
C THR A 353 -43.10 -34.50 19.76
N ARG A 354 -43.59 -35.30 20.70
CA ARG A 354 -43.54 -36.78 20.63
C ARG A 354 -44.95 -37.37 20.65
N GLN A 355 -45.17 -38.37 19.81
CA GLN A 355 -46.38 -39.20 19.83
C GLN A 355 -46.11 -40.50 20.58
N VAL A 356 -46.91 -40.79 21.60
CA VAL A 356 -46.86 -42.02 22.40
C VAL A 356 -48.16 -42.79 22.20
N ALA A 357 -48.08 -44.05 21.78
CA ALA A 357 -49.25 -44.92 21.70
C ALA A 357 -49.66 -45.37 23.11
N ILE A 358 -50.91 -45.11 23.48
CA ILE A 358 -51.50 -45.53 24.77
C ILE A 358 -52.13 -46.92 24.57
N SER A 359 -51.57 -47.94 25.21
CA SER A 359 -52.19 -49.27 25.32
C SER A 359 -53.29 -49.24 26.39
N GLN A 360 -54.40 -49.96 26.16
CA GLN A 360 -55.60 -49.91 27.00
C GLN A 360 -55.47 -50.57 28.40
N ASP A 361 -54.28 -50.99 28.82
CA ASP A 361 -54.09 -51.81 30.04
C ASP A 361 -53.25 -51.17 31.15
N GLU A 362 -52.81 -49.91 31.03
CA GLU A 362 -52.11 -49.22 32.12
C GLU A 362 -52.87 -47.96 32.59
N GLU A 363 -53.45 -48.03 33.79
CA GLU A 363 -53.87 -46.86 34.56
C GLU A 363 -52.66 -45.96 34.84
N VAL A 364 -52.55 -44.83 34.15
CA VAL A 364 -51.49 -43.85 34.39
C VAL A 364 -51.94 -42.87 35.46
N SER A 365 -51.21 -42.85 36.58
CA SER A 365 -51.31 -41.81 37.60
C SER A 365 -50.90 -40.46 37.00
N LEU A 366 -51.84 -39.52 36.95
CA LEU A 366 -51.62 -38.12 36.55
C LEU A 366 -50.74 -37.41 37.59
N ALA A 367 -49.43 -37.40 37.37
CA ALA A 367 -48.54 -36.47 38.04
C ALA A 367 -48.53 -35.14 37.26
N GLU A 368 -48.83 -34.06 37.98
CA GLU A 368 -48.80 -32.67 37.50
C GLU A 368 -47.37 -32.29 37.07
N GLN A 369 -47.09 -32.34 35.77
CA GLN A 369 -46.03 -31.56 35.14
C GLN A 369 -46.64 -30.80 33.97
N GLU A 370 -46.23 -29.54 33.80
CA GLU A 370 -46.78 -28.52 32.88
C GLU A 370 -46.55 -28.83 31.38
N ASP A 371 -46.75 -30.07 30.95
CA ASP A 371 -46.65 -30.46 29.54
C ASP A 371 -48.01 -30.30 28.84
N ALA A 372 -48.02 -29.59 27.71
CA ALA A 372 -49.20 -29.50 26.85
C ALA A 372 -49.39 -30.83 26.10
N SER A 373 -50.47 -31.55 26.40
CA SER A 373 -50.81 -32.84 25.82
C SER A 373 -52.11 -32.78 25.00
N SER A 374 -52.13 -33.44 23.84
CA SER A 374 -53.32 -33.60 23.01
C SER A 374 -53.42 -35.01 22.44
N THR A 375 -54.62 -35.59 22.39
CA THR A 375 -54.83 -36.98 21.95
C THR A 375 -55.45 -37.07 20.56
N THR A 376 -54.95 -37.97 19.72
CA THR A 376 -55.54 -38.31 18.41
C THR A 376 -55.79 -39.82 18.33
N LYS A 377 -56.80 -40.22 17.54
CA LYS A 377 -57.14 -41.63 17.31
C LYS A 377 -56.86 -42.00 15.87
N ASP A 378 -56.09 -43.06 15.65
CA ASP A 378 -55.92 -43.70 14.35
C ASP A 378 -56.15 -45.21 14.51
N GLY A 379 -57.23 -45.72 13.91
CA GLY A 379 -57.74 -47.07 14.19
C GLY A 379 -58.13 -47.29 15.66
N ASN A 380 -57.63 -48.38 16.27
CA ASN A 380 -57.86 -48.74 17.67
C ASN A 380 -56.82 -48.19 18.66
N THR A 381 -55.80 -47.49 18.16
CA THR A 381 -54.71 -46.96 18.98
C THR A 381 -54.94 -45.48 19.26
N VAL A 382 -54.89 -45.09 20.53
CA VAL A 382 -54.90 -43.68 20.95
C VAL A 382 -53.46 -43.21 21.01
N TYR A 383 -53.14 -42.13 20.30
CA TYR A 383 -51.83 -41.49 20.38
C TYR A 383 -51.94 -40.23 21.24
N GLU A 384 -51.07 -40.11 22.24
CA GLU A 384 -50.87 -38.90 23.01
C GLU A 384 -49.72 -38.10 22.39
N THR A 385 -49.98 -36.88 21.97
CA THR A 385 -48.96 -35.93 21.52
C THR A 385 -48.54 -35.08 22.70
N ARG A 386 -47.31 -35.25 23.18
CA ARG A 386 -46.72 -34.43 24.25
C ARG A 386 -45.75 -33.43 23.66
N THR A 387 -45.93 -32.16 24.03
CA THR A 387 -44.98 -31.08 23.70
C THR A 387 -44.17 -30.73 24.94
N SER A 388 -42.85 -30.80 24.85
CA SER A 388 -41.94 -30.46 25.96
C SER A 388 -40.86 -29.49 25.50
N VAL A 389 -40.45 -28.55 26.37
CA VAL A 389 -39.32 -27.67 26.09
C VAL A 389 -38.03 -28.39 26.44
N SER A 390 -37.10 -28.47 25.49
CA SER A 390 -35.80 -29.10 25.64
C SER A 390 -34.67 -28.14 25.28
N ASP A 391 -33.59 -28.20 26.04
CA ASP A 391 -32.34 -27.52 25.68
C ASP A 391 -31.54 -28.39 24.72
N LEU A 392 -31.11 -27.79 23.61
CA LEU A 392 -30.30 -28.43 22.58
C LEU A 392 -29.05 -27.58 22.30
N SER A 393 -28.02 -28.20 21.73
CA SER A 393 -26.84 -27.48 21.27
C SER A 393 -26.46 -27.94 19.87
N VAL A 394 -26.17 -26.97 19.01
CA VAL A 394 -25.66 -27.22 17.66
C VAL A 394 -24.36 -26.44 17.42
N ASP A 395 -23.52 -26.97 16.54
CA ASP A 395 -22.33 -26.27 16.06
C ASP A 395 -22.61 -25.67 14.68
N LEU A 396 -22.47 -24.35 14.57
CA LEU A 396 -22.58 -23.61 13.34
C LEU A 396 -21.16 -23.26 12.84
N PRO A 397 -20.78 -23.64 11.60
CA PRO A 397 -19.52 -23.17 11.02
C PRO A 397 -19.44 -21.64 11.00
N ILE A 398 -18.30 -21.07 11.39
CA ILE A 398 -18.10 -19.63 11.30
C ILE A 398 -17.90 -19.21 9.84
N PHE A 399 -17.04 -19.94 9.14
CA PHE A 399 -16.77 -19.78 7.72
C PHE A 399 -17.33 -20.97 6.92
N PRO A 400 -18.14 -20.76 5.88
CA PRO A 400 -18.74 -19.49 5.47
C PRO A 400 -20.07 -19.17 6.18
N ASP A 401 -20.66 -20.11 6.92
CA ASP A 401 -22.08 -20.05 7.32
C ASP A 401 -22.40 -18.80 8.17
N LEU A 402 -21.84 -18.67 9.38
CA LEU A 402 -22.15 -17.54 10.27
C LEU A 402 -21.84 -16.19 9.62
N GLU A 403 -20.65 -16.06 9.01
CA GLU A 403 -20.23 -14.77 8.47
C GLU A 403 -21.11 -14.31 7.29
N THR A 404 -21.57 -15.25 6.47
CA THR A 404 -22.42 -14.95 5.31
C THR A 404 -23.83 -14.62 5.78
N LEU A 405 -24.41 -15.44 6.66
CA LEU A 405 -25.77 -15.24 7.18
C LEU A 405 -25.90 -13.88 7.88
N LEU A 406 -24.86 -13.46 8.59
CA LEU A 406 -24.88 -12.25 9.39
C LEU A 406 -24.19 -11.05 8.70
N SER A 407 -23.74 -11.20 7.45
CA SER A 407 -23.00 -10.17 6.71
C SER A 407 -21.78 -9.62 7.48
N LEU A 408 -21.04 -10.52 8.12
CA LEU A 408 -19.92 -10.21 9.02
C LEU A 408 -18.54 -10.32 8.35
N SER A 409 -18.46 -10.78 7.11
CA SER A 409 -17.18 -10.88 6.39
C SER A 409 -16.50 -9.51 6.29
N ILE A 410 -15.21 -9.47 6.63
CA ILE A 410 -14.39 -8.26 6.58
C ILE A 410 -13.46 -8.32 5.37
N ASN A 411 -12.89 -9.50 5.13
CA ASN A 411 -11.91 -9.72 4.07
C ASN A 411 -12.13 -11.09 3.41
N ARG A 412 -11.14 -11.61 2.69
CA ARG A 412 -11.25 -12.86 1.91
C ARG A 412 -10.51 -14.05 2.52
N TYR A 413 -9.87 -13.87 3.67
CA TYR A 413 -8.89 -14.80 4.22
C TYR A 413 -9.44 -15.71 5.33
N GLU A 414 -10.76 -15.70 5.60
CA GLU A 414 -11.43 -16.52 6.62
C GLU A 414 -10.68 -16.50 7.96
N ASN A 415 -10.35 -15.29 8.43
CA ASN A 415 -9.44 -15.09 9.56
C ASN A 415 -9.99 -14.18 10.65
N GLU A 416 -11.24 -13.73 10.49
CA GLU A 416 -11.96 -12.87 11.41
C GLU A 416 -12.12 -13.52 12.80
N LEU A 417 -12.03 -12.70 13.84
CA LEU A 417 -12.31 -13.13 15.21
C LEU A 417 -13.74 -12.78 15.58
N ILE A 418 -14.51 -13.80 15.98
CA ILE A 418 -15.88 -13.63 16.40
C ILE A 418 -15.94 -13.43 17.92
N ASN A 419 -16.56 -12.34 18.34
CA ASN A 419 -16.93 -12.07 19.72
C ASN A 419 -18.45 -12.05 19.83
N VAL A 420 -19.00 -12.61 20.90
CA VAL A 420 -20.45 -12.60 21.13
C VAL A 420 -20.75 -12.01 22.50
N GLU A 421 -21.57 -10.96 22.51
CA GLU A 421 -21.95 -10.27 23.74
C GLU A 421 -23.46 -10.38 23.95
N PRO A 422 -23.92 -10.81 25.14
CA PRO A 422 -25.33 -10.75 25.48
C PRO A 422 -25.77 -9.30 25.58
N VAL A 423 -26.89 -8.97 24.95
CA VAL A 423 -27.49 -7.64 24.99
C VAL A 423 -28.97 -7.75 25.38
N GLU A 424 -29.60 -6.63 25.71
CA GLU A 424 -31.04 -6.62 25.93
C GLU A 424 -31.78 -7.18 24.71
N GLY A 425 -32.64 -8.18 24.93
CA GLY A 425 -33.42 -8.86 23.90
C GLY A 425 -32.66 -9.87 23.04
N GLY A 426 -31.38 -10.17 23.30
CA GLY A 426 -30.64 -11.16 22.52
C GLY A 426 -29.12 -11.08 22.58
N PHE A 427 -28.46 -11.13 21.43
CA PHE A 427 -27.00 -11.20 21.31
C PHE A 427 -26.49 -10.22 20.25
N GLU A 428 -25.34 -9.61 20.50
CA GLU A 428 -24.56 -8.90 19.48
C GLU A 428 -23.38 -9.78 19.06
N VAL A 429 -23.37 -10.21 17.82
CA VAL A 429 -22.27 -10.95 17.21
C VAL A 429 -21.38 -9.95 16.49
N GLN A 430 -20.12 -9.86 16.92
CA GLN A 430 -19.13 -8.91 16.42
C GLN A 430 -18.05 -9.66 15.65
N SER A 431 -17.73 -9.17 14.46
CA SER A 431 -16.57 -9.60 13.70
C SER A 431 -15.45 -8.56 13.85
N ARG A 432 -14.31 -9.05 14.30
CA ARG A 432 -13.10 -8.30 14.63
C ARG A 432 -11.92 -8.84 13.81
N ARG A 433 -10.77 -8.18 13.95
CA ARG A 433 -9.54 -8.36 13.15
C ARG A 433 -9.67 -7.75 11.75
N TYR A 434 -8.81 -6.78 11.46
CA TYR A 434 -8.66 -6.18 10.14
C TYR A 434 -7.21 -6.28 9.69
N GLY A 435 -6.98 -7.12 8.69
CA GLY A 435 -5.67 -7.54 8.22
C GLY A 435 -5.29 -8.94 8.71
N HIS A 436 -4.00 -9.27 8.65
CA HIS A 436 -3.51 -10.63 8.85
C HIS A 436 -3.36 -11.04 10.34
N GLY A 437 -3.46 -10.11 11.29
CA GLY A 437 -3.32 -10.42 12.73
C GLY A 437 -1.88 -10.61 13.23
N VAL A 438 -0.92 -10.89 12.35
CA VAL A 438 0.50 -11.09 12.71
C VAL A 438 1.19 -9.80 13.17
N GLY A 439 1.87 -9.85 14.32
CA GLY A 439 2.71 -8.78 14.83
C GLY A 439 1.92 -7.65 15.49
N MET A 440 2.30 -6.40 15.23
CA MET A 440 1.74 -5.24 15.95
C MET A 440 0.34 -4.86 15.47
N SER A 441 -0.63 -4.77 16.40
CA SER A 441 -1.92 -4.12 16.12
C SER A 441 -1.78 -2.61 16.21
N GLN A 442 -2.19 -1.90 15.16
CA GLN A 442 -2.18 -0.44 15.12
C GLN A 442 -3.21 0.14 16.11
N ARG A 443 -4.42 -0.42 16.17
CA ARG A 443 -5.46 -0.03 17.15
C ARG A 443 -5.09 -0.38 18.58
N GLY A 444 -4.40 -1.50 18.78
CA GLY A 444 -3.89 -1.86 20.10
C GLY A 444 -2.76 -0.92 20.53
N ALA A 445 -1.82 -0.58 19.64
CA ALA A 445 -0.76 0.41 19.89
C ALA A 445 -1.32 1.81 20.22
N GLU A 446 -2.34 2.26 19.48
CA GLU A 446 -3.10 3.48 19.75
C GLU A 446 -3.67 3.47 21.18
N TRP A 447 -4.35 2.39 21.56
CA TRP A 447 -4.99 2.25 22.87
C TRP A 447 -3.97 2.19 24.01
N MET A 448 -2.87 1.44 23.82
CA MET A 448 -1.74 1.37 24.75
C MET A 448 -1.13 2.76 25.00
N ALA A 449 -0.93 3.55 23.95
CA ALA A 449 -0.36 4.90 24.08
C ALA A 449 -1.35 5.88 24.72
N SER A 450 -2.62 5.88 24.31
CA SER A 450 -3.63 6.87 24.73
C SER A 450 -4.20 6.61 26.13
N HIS A 451 -4.49 5.36 26.48
CA HIS A 451 -5.20 5.00 27.72
C HIS A 451 -4.28 4.46 28.81
N TYR A 452 -3.16 3.85 28.42
CA TYR A 452 -2.18 3.28 29.35
C TYR A 452 -0.88 4.09 29.45
N GLY A 453 -0.70 5.12 28.61
CA GLY A 453 0.49 5.97 28.63
C GLY A 453 1.79 5.24 28.26
N MET A 454 1.68 4.12 27.54
CA MET A 454 2.84 3.32 27.17
C MET A 454 3.68 4.03 26.11
N ASP A 455 4.99 3.97 26.26
CA ASP A 455 5.92 4.48 25.25
C ASP A 455 6.10 3.49 24.09
N TYR A 456 6.70 3.96 23.00
CA TYR A 456 6.90 3.12 21.81
C TYR A 456 7.75 1.87 22.08
N ARG A 457 8.63 1.89 23.09
CA ARG A 457 9.52 0.78 23.43
C ARG A 457 8.71 -0.33 24.10
N GLN A 458 7.81 0.03 25.02
CA GLN A 458 6.89 -0.88 25.68
C GLN A 458 5.90 -1.49 24.67
N ILE A 459 5.38 -0.68 23.75
CA ILE A 459 4.50 -1.16 22.67
C ILE A 459 5.22 -2.20 21.81
N LEU A 460 6.42 -1.89 21.31
CA LEU A 460 7.19 -2.84 20.49
C LEU A 460 7.59 -4.10 21.26
N ALA A 461 7.96 -3.98 22.54
CA ALA A 461 8.30 -5.13 23.38
C ALA A 461 7.10 -6.06 23.61
N PHE A 462 5.88 -5.51 23.66
CA PHE A 462 4.66 -6.31 23.74
C PHE A 462 4.39 -7.11 22.46
N TYR A 463 4.49 -6.48 21.29
CA TYR A 463 4.15 -7.15 20.01
C TYR A 463 5.29 -7.98 19.41
N TYR A 464 6.54 -7.69 19.77
CA TYR A 464 7.73 -8.39 19.29
C TYR A 464 8.59 -8.84 20.49
N PRO A 465 8.08 -9.75 21.32
CA PRO A 465 8.76 -10.16 22.55
C PRO A 465 10.13 -10.77 22.27
N GLY A 466 11.11 -10.44 23.11
CA GLY A 466 12.49 -10.90 22.95
C GLY A 466 13.30 -10.16 21.89
N THR A 467 12.72 -9.18 21.20
CA THR A 467 13.49 -8.23 20.38
C THR A 467 14.14 -7.15 21.26
N VAL A 468 15.24 -6.59 20.78
CA VAL A 468 15.94 -5.47 21.41
C VAL A 468 16.07 -4.32 20.43
N LEU A 469 15.87 -3.09 20.90
CA LEU A 469 16.05 -1.91 20.08
C LEU A 469 17.53 -1.58 19.92
N ALA A 470 17.95 -1.22 18.72
CA ALA A 470 19.30 -0.78 18.41
C ALA A 470 19.29 0.45 17.50
N GLN A 471 20.33 1.28 17.63
CA GLN A 471 20.59 2.40 16.74
C GLN A 471 21.39 1.94 15.52
N ARG A 472 20.98 2.38 14.33
CA ARG A 472 21.67 2.13 13.06
C ARG A 472 21.90 3.43 12.31
N GLU A 473 23.04 3.51 11.63
CA GLU A 473 23.31 4.62 10.73
C GLU A 473 22.39 4.50 9.51
N THR A 474 21.52 5.49 9.33
CA THR A 474 20.49 5.52 8.30
C THR A 474 20.46 6.85 7.55
N ALA A 475 21.34 7.79 7.91
CA ALA A 475 21.45 9.06 7.22
C ALA A 475 21.88 8.82 5.77
N ALA A 476 21.18 9.48 4.84
CA ALA A 476 21.61 9.52 3.46
C ALA A 476 22.79 10.49 3.31
N PRO A 477 23.76 10.17 2.43
CA PRO A 477 24.77 11.13 2.03
C PRO A 477 24.13 12.41 1.48
N PRO A 478 24.77 13.58 1.66
CA PRO A 478 24.27 14.83 1.10
C PRO A 478 24.08 14.73 -0.41
N LEU A 479 22.99 15.31 -0.93
CA LEU A 479 22.77 15.40 -2.37
C LEU A 479 23.86 16.25 -3.02
N GLN A 480 24.27 15.86 -4.22
CA GLN A 480 25.24 16.63 -5.00
C GLN A 480 24.59 17.89 -5.57
N ALA A 481 25.33 19.00 -5.57
CA ALA A 481 24.90 20.21 -6.25
C ALA A 481 24.78 19.99 -7.76
N LEU A 482 23.80 20.62 -8.39
CA LEU A 482 23.61 20.53 -9.83
C LEU A 482 24.71 21.34 -10.53
N SER A 483 25.53 20.69 -11.35
CA SER A 483 26.62 21.34 -12.09
C SER A 483 26.07 22.35 -13.09
N HIS A 484 26.73 23.50 -13.22
CA HIS A 484 26.38 24.54 -14.21
C HIS A 484 26.35 24.01 -15.66
N SER A 485 27.11 22.96 -15.97
CA SER A 485 27.10 22.29 -17.27
C SER A 485 25.77 21.64 -17.65
N PHE A 486 24.90 21.36 -16.67
CA PHE A 486 23.54 20.83 -16.91
C PHE A 486 22.48 21.93 -16.97
N LEU A 487 22.79 23.12 -16.46
CA LEU A 487 21.95 24.32 -16.54
C LEU A 487 22.06 25.01 -17.91
N THR A 488 23.16 24.78 -18.63
CA THR A 488 23.22 25.05 -20.05
C THR A 488 22.36 24.00 -20.74
N THR A 489 21.11 24.32 -21.06
CA THR A 489 20.28 23.48 -21.94
C THR A 489 21.14 23.00 -23.10
N PRO A 490 21.34 21.69 -23.29
CA PRO A 490 21.69 21.18 -24.59
C PRO A 490 20.43 21.41 -25.41
N GLY A 491 20.28 22.61 -25.97
CA GLY A 491 19.52 22.71 -27.20
C GLY A 491 20.14 21.68 -28.14
N PRO A 492 19.33 20.97 -28.95
CA PRO A 492 19.93 20.21 -30.05
C PRO A 492 20.92 21.16 -30.71
N VAL A 493 22.19 20.74 -30.87
CA VAL A 493 23.08 21.45 -31.80
C VAL A 493 22.23 21.57 -33.05
N PRO A 494 21.88 22.78 -33.53
CA PRO A 494 21.11 22.89 -34.74
C PRO A 494 21.92 22.14 -35.79
N THR A 495 21.46 20.95 -36.16
CA THR A 495 21.97 20.33 -37.37
C THR A 495 21.51 21.30 -38.43
N ALA A 496 22.44 22.11 -38.94
CA ALA A 496 22.15 23.07 -39.99
C ALA A 496 21.38 22.30 -41.05
N THR A 497 20.10 22.62 -41.22
CA THR A 497 19.33 22.06 -42.32
C THR A 497 20.11 22.46 -43.57
N PRO A 498 20.60 21.52 -44.40
CA PRO A 498 21.38 21.90 -45.56
C PRO A 498 20.59 22.95 -46.32
N ARG A 499 21.22 24.10 -46.58
CA ARG A 499 20.58 25.22 -47.25
C ARG A 499 19.91 24.67 -48.52
N PRO A 500 18.61 24.93 -48.75
CA PRO A 500 17.92 24.41 -49.92
C PRO A 500 18.72 24.77 -51.18
N THR A 501 19.04 23.77 -52.00
CA THR A 501 19.73 24.01 -53.28
C THR A 501 18.87 24.92 -54.13
N LEU A 502 19.42 26.05 -54.56
CA LEU A 502 18.71 26.98 -55.46
C LEU A 502 18.32 26.24 -56.74
N MET A 503 17.09 26.46 -57.21
CA MET A 503 16.63 25.87 -58.46
C MET A 503 17.47 26.43 -59.61
N PRO A 504 17.98 25.61 -60.53
CA PRO A 504 18.72 26.12 -61.67
C PRO A 504 17.80 26.94 -62.58
N GLN A 505 18.39 27.94 -63.22
CA GLN A 505 17.80 28.70 -64.30
C GLN A 505 18.85 28.73 -65.41
N SER A 506 18.64 27.92 -66.44
CA SER A 506 19.63 27.69 -67.50
C SER A 506 19.29 28.46 -68.79
N ALA A 507 18.08 29.01 -68.88
CA ALA A 507 17.63 29.72 -70.08
C ALA A 507 18.26 31.11 -70.19
N GLN A 508 18.87 31.40 -71.35
CA GLN A 508 19.42 32.73 -71.64
C GLN A 508 18.30 33.72 -71.96
N PRO A 509 18.38 34.98 -71.49
CA PRO A 509 17.36 35.98 -71.76
C PRO A 509 17.27 36.33 -73.25
N GLY A 510 16.07 36.22 -73.82
CA GLY A 510 15.75 36.69 -75.18
C GLY A 510 15.49 38.21 -75.23
N ALA A 511 15.13 38.71 -76.42
CA ALA A 511 14.81 40.14 -76.60
C ALA A 511 13.65 40.58 -75.68
N GLY A 512 13.93 41.49 -74.75
CA GLY A 512 12.95 42.01 -73.77
C GLY A 512 12.87 41.24 -72.44
N GLN A 513 13.60 40.13 -72.29
CA GLN A 513 13.71 39.39 -71.03
C GLN A 513 14.98 39.77 -70.29
N ARG A 514 14.97 39.60 -68.96
CA ARG A 514 16.14 39.89 -68.11
C ARG A 514 16.26 38.90 -66.96
N LEU A 515 17.48 38.75 -66.46
CA LEU A 515 17.77 37.93 -65.30
C LEU A 515 17.72 38.79 -64.04
N VAL A 516 17.07 38.28 -63.00
CA VAL A 516 17.00 38.89 -61.68
C VAL A 516 17.30 37.86 -60.61
N TYR A 517 17.68 38.34 -59.44
CA TYR A 517 18.01 37.56 -58.27
C TYR A 517 17.09 37.95 -57.11
N VAL A 518 16.64 36.96 -56.33
CA VAL A 518 15.90 37.22 -55.09
C VAL A 518 16.85 37.82 -54.06
N SER A 519 16.70 39.11 -53.78
CA SER A 519 17.64 39.89 -52.96
C SER A 519 16.95 40.81 -51.94
N GLY A 520 15.68 41.18 -52.16
CA GLY A 520 14.93 42.05 -51.24
C GLY A 520 14.35 41.33 -50.01
N VAL A 521 14.76 40.08 -49.75
CA VAL A 521 14.46 39.33 -48.53
C VAL A 521 15.76 39.09 -47.75
N ALA A 522 15.70 38.92 -46.44
CA ALA A 522 16.88 38.58 -45.65
C ALA A 522 17.51 37.24 -46.11
N GLN A 523 18.81 37.05 -45.92
CA GLN A 523 19.54 35.84 -46.36
C GLN A 523 18.98 34.52 -45.81
N ASN A 524 18.27 34.58 -44.68
CA ASN A 524 17.61 33.46 -43.99
C ASN A 524 16.08 33.45 -44.19
N SER A 525 15.55 34.24 -45.13
CA SER A 525 14.14 34.34 -45.45
C SER A 525 13.85 33.83 -46.87
N SER A 526 12.57 33.76 -47.23
CA SER A 526 12.11 33.27 -48.52
C SER A 526 11.02 34.17 -49.12
N LEU A 527 11.02 34.27 -50.45
CA LEU A 527 10.01 34.96 -51.24
C LEU A 527 8.98 33.96 -51.78
N ASN A 528 7.70 34.25 -51.64
CA ASN A 528 6.65 33.39 -52.21
C ASN A 528 6.52 33.63 -53.72
N LEU A 529 6.59 32.57 -54.52
CA LEU A 529 6.23 32.56 -55.95
C LEU A 529 4.75 32.19 -56.06
N ARG A 530 3.95 33.04 -56.72
CA ARG A 530 2.49 32.89 -56.76
C ARG A 530 1.96 32.49 -58.13
N ALA A 531 0.79 31.86 -58.15
CA ALA A 531 0.14 31.42 -59.39
C ALA A 531 -0.45 32.57 -60.22
N GLN A 532 -0.82 33.67 -59.58
CA GLN A 532 -1.35 34.89 -60.21
C GLN A 532 -0.69 36.13 -59.58
N PRO A 533 -0.67 37.30 -60.26
CA PRO A 533 -0.09 38.55 -59.76
C PRO A 533 -0.97 39.21 -58.67
N ASP A 534 -1.27 38.48 -57.60
CA ASP A 534 -2.10 38.87 -56.47
C ASP A 534 -1.50 38.34 -55.16
N LEU A 535 -1.51 39.14 -54.10
CA LEU A 535 -1.03 38.77 -52.76
C LEU A 535 -1.87 37.66 -52.11
N LEU A 536 -3.11 37.45 -52.56
CA LEU A 536 -4.00 36.40 -52.07
C LEU A 536 -3.95 35.12 -52.91
N ALA A 537 -3.27 35.12 -54.07
CA ALA A 537 -3.17 33.95 -54.93
C ALA A 537 -2.35 32.82 -54.32
N ASP A 538 -2.65 31.59 -54.72
CA ASP A 538 -1.96 30.39 -54.25
C ASP A 538 -0.44 30.48 -54.44
N ILE A 539 0.29 30.02 -53.42
CA ILE A 539 1.75 29.97 -53.43
C ILE A 539 2.17 28.68 -54.11
N ILE A 540 2.85 28.79 -55.25
CA ILE A 540 3.42 27.65 -55.98
C ILE A 540 4.59 27.07 -55.19
N THR A 541 5.53 27.93 -54.78
CA THR A 541 6.72 27.54 -54.02
C THR A 541 7.36 28.75 -53.34
N ARG A 542 8.40 28.50 -52.56
CA ARG A 542 9.24 29.52 -51.92
C ARG A 542 10.59 29.60 -52.60
N LEU A 543 11.00 30.81 -52.96
CA LEU A 543 12.28 31.14 -53.55
C LEU A 543 13.21 31.69 -52.46
N TYR A 544 14.48 31.31 -52.48
CA TYR A 544 15.43 31.70 -51.44
C TYR A 544 16.34 32.84 -51.93
N PHE A 545 16.97 33.53 -50.99
CA PHE A 545 17.96 34.57 -51.30
C PHE A 545 19.03 34.05 -52.27
N GLY A 546 19.33 34.84 -53.30
CA GLY A 546 20.25 34.48 -54.38
C GLY A 546 19.65 33.63 -55.49
N GLN A 547 18.39 33.20 -55.38
CA GLN A 547 17.70 32.46 -56.44
C GLN A 547 17.65 33.31 -57.73
N GLN A 548 18.24 32.79 -58.80
CA GLN A 548 18.19 33.40 -60.12
C GLN A 548 16.87 33.08 -60.82
N LEU A 549 16.31 34.07 -61.48
CA LEU A 549 15.00 34.04 -62.13
C LEU A 549 15.07 34.74 -63.48
N LEU A 550 14.39 34.18 -64.49
CA LEU A 550 14.18 34.86 -65.76
C LEU A 550 12.84 35.59 -65.75
N VAL A 551 12.87 36.90 -65.95
CA VAL A 551 11.67 37.73 -66.07
C VAL A 551 11.12 37.58 -67.49
N LEU A 552 9.88 37.10 -67.59
CA LEU A 552 9.14 36.91 -68.83
C LEU A 552 8.28 38.14 -69.19
N GLY A 553 7.79 38.85 -68.16
CA GLY A 553 6.96 40.04 -68.33
C GLY A 553 6.76 40.78 -67.01
N SER A 554 6.19 41.98 -67.10
CA SER A 554 5.84 42.81 -65.94
C SER A 554 4.42 43.36 -66.09
N THR A 555 3.70 43.42 -64.98
CA THR A 555 2.39 44.07 -64.86
C THR A 555 2.54 45.51 -64.41
N GLU A 556 1.54 46.36 -64.68
CA GLU A 556 1.53 47.76 -64.24
C GLU A 556 1.55 47.90 -62.71
N ASP A 557 1.01 46.91 -61.98
CA ASP A 557 0.94 46.89 -60.51
C ASP A 557 2.21 46.35 -59.82
N GLY A 558 3.32 46.25 -60.57
CA GLY A 558 4.64 45.93 -60.03
C GLY A 558 4.88 44.44 -59.73
N TRP A 559 4.09 43.54 -60.33
CA TRP A 559 4.40 42.11 -60.37
C TRP A 559 5.21 41.75 -61.61
N LEU A 560 6.16 40.84 -61.42
CA LEU A 560 6.99 40.25 -62.46
C LEU A 560 6.56 38.80 -62.64
N GLU A 561 6.29 38.42 -63.88
CA GLU A 561 6.19 37.02 -64.26
C GLU A 561 7.60 36.47 -64.43
N VAL A 562 7.92 35.43 -63.68
CA VAL A 562 9.28 34.88 -63.56
C VAL A 562 9.30 33.37 -63.71
N LYS A 563 10.43 32.84 -64.18
CA LYS A 563 10.63 31.41 -64.40
C LYS A 563 12.02 30.92 -63.99
N THR A 564 12.07 29.70 -63.47
CA THR A 564 13.26 28.83 -63.38
C THR A 564 13.11 27.63 -64.30
N ASP A 565 14.08 26.72 -64.32
CA ASP A 565 13.96 25.49 -65.12
C ASP A 565 12.81 24.58 -64.63
N ALA A 566 12.35 24.75 -63.39
CA ALA A 566 11.36 23.88 -62.75
C ALA A 566 9.98 24.54 -62.54
N VAL A 567 9.92 25.85 -62.33
CA VAL A 567 8.67 26.55 -61.96
C VAL A 567 8.55 27.90 -62.64
N GLN A 568 7.30 28.35 -62.86
CA GLN A 568 6.96 29.67 -63.38
C GLN A 568 5.81 30.25 -62.55
N GLY A 569 5.84 31.56 -62.30
CA GLY A 569 4.81 32.25 -61.54
C GLY A 569 5.12 33.73 -61.37
N PHE A 570 4.51 34.37 -60.38
CA PHE A 570 4.59 35.81 -60.16
C PHE A 570 5.26 36.16 -58.82
N VAL A 571 6.12 37.18 -58.86
CA VAL A 571 6.74 37.80 -57.68
C VAL A 571 6.64 39.33 -57.73
N ARG A 572 6.72 40.00 -56.59
CA ARG A 572 6.76 41.47 -56.51
C ARG A 572 8.15 41.98 -56.88
N HIS A 573 8.23 43.00 -57.73
CA HIS A 573 9.51 43.53 -58.24
C HIS A 573 10.45 44.03 -57.13
N GLU A 574 9.90 44.52 -56.02
CA GLU A 574 10.67 45.04 -54.87
C GLU A 574 11.54 43.99 -54.16
N TYR A 575 11.27 42.69 -54.36
CA TYR A 575 12.03 41.60 -53.73
C TYR A 575 13.13 41.01 -54.62
N VAL A 576 13.31 41.54 -55.84
CA VAL A 576 14.31 41.04 -56.79
C VAL A 576 15.15 42.16 -57.38
N SER A 577 16.41 41.87 -57.71
CA SER A 577 17.35 42.82 -58.33
C SER A 577 18.09 42.20 -59.50
N GLU A 578 18.47 43.01 -60.48
CA GLU A 578 19.33 42.55 -61.60
C GLU A 578 20.77 42.30 -61.17
N GLN A 579 21.21 42.90 -60.06
CA GLN A 579 22.50 42.63 -59.46
C GLN A 579 22.45 41.35 -58.64
N ALA A 580 23.45 40.49 -58.83
CA ALA A 580 23.63 39.30 -58.02
C ALA A 580 23.97 39.69 -56.56
N PRO A 581 23.29 39.11 -55.57
CA PRO A 581 23.47 39.46 -54.17
C PRO A 581 24.65 38.76 -53.47
#